data_AF-A0A4Y9ZDZ8-F1
#
_entry.id   AF-A0A4Y9ZDZ8-F1
#
_cell.length_a   1.000
_cell.length_b   1.000
_cell.length_c   1.000
_cell.angle_alpha   90.00
_cell.angle_beta   90.00
_cell.angle_gamma   90.00
#
_symmetry.space_group_name_H-M   'P 1'
#
loop_
_entity.id
_entity.type
_entity.pdbx_description
1 polymer ?
#
loop_
_entity_poly.entity_id
_entity_poly.type
_entity_poly.pdbx_seq_one_letter_code
_entity_poly.pdbx_strand_id
1 'polypeptide(L)'
;MSAKTQKQASLNAQFMNPKAQQLRYLVLDYLSHNCYTRTAKAFARDSIVRHLDADGDEVPRPEGEGDSFGITDDELKQIELRRDVQTSILSGRVDDATNALNTHFPAVLSEGHATPERPKSSLSSHDIIDSIIPLSVEPAHLFLNLRILAFVEAARTIPLEYTPGPAATAPAAEASADTALSDISNGIANIREPDLIPDSDAHLERLFHHACELYDCSQLLKDPADRAAYHKELGSISSLLAYKVPEKSPMASYLSQSRREQVADEVNSAILYRAGLSPISYLELYVRYTGVLWQYLNDLRVKMPPAASMPPGVRLPVRRPITANASVPPTKAQTTDKDNSEVVPLFDLKSFLSS
;
A
#
# COMPACT_ATOMS: atom_id res chain seq x y z
N MET A 1 -17.24 -19.79 -38.91
CA MET A 1 -16.81 -19.46 -37.52
C MET A 1 -16.97 -17.96 -37.18
N SER A 2 -18.01 -17.25 -37.66
CA SER A 2 -17.96 -15.78 -37.74
C SER A 2 -18.92 -14.97 -36.85
N ALA A 3 -19.68 -15.59 -35.94
CA ALA A 3 -20.67 -14.86 -35.13
C ALA A 3 -20.23 -14.61 -33.66
N LYS A 4 -19.31 -15.43 -33.11
CA LYS A 4 -18.85 -15.27 -31.72
C LYS A 4 -17.80 -14.16 -31.56
N THR A 5 -16.90 -13.99 -32.52
CA THR A 5 -15.83 -12.98 -32.47
C THR A 5 -16.37 -11.54 -32.54
N GLN A 6 -17.47 -11.33 -33.28
CA GLN A 6 -18.03 -9.99 -33.51
C GLN A 6 -18.84 -9.48 -32.30
N LYS A 7 -19.44 -10.37 -31.52
CA LYS A 7 -20.17 -10.01 -30.28
C LYS A 7 -19.23 -9.65 -29.13
N GLN A 8 -18.02 -10.23 -29.10
CA GLN A 8 -17.00 -9.97 -28.09
C GLN A 8 -16.28 -8.63 -28.31
N ALA A 9 -16.08 -8.22 -29.56
CA ALA A 9 -15.57 -6.89 -29.91
C ALA A 9 -16.51 -5.75 -29.45
N SER A 10 -17.83 -5.99 -29.45
CA SER A 10 -18.83 -5.00 -29.05
C SER A 10 -18.88 -4.72 -27.55
N LEU A 11 -18.47 -5.65 -26.69
CA LEU A 11 -18.39 -5.43 -25.24
C LEU A 11 -17.13 -4.62 -24.89
N ASN A 12 -16.01 -4.90 -25.56
CA ASN A 12 -14.75 -4.21 -25.30
C ASN A 12 -14.72 -2.76 -25.84
N ALA A 13 -15.54 -2.46 -26.86
CA ALA A 13 -15.67 -1.10 -27.38
C ALA A 13 -16.15 -0.08 -26.33
N GLN A 14 -16.91 -0.53 -25.33
CA GLN A 14 -17.41 0.30 -24.23
C GLN A 14 -16.28 0.77 -23.30
N PHE A 15 -15.21 -0.02 -23.18
CA PHE A 15 -14.03 0.32 -22.38
C PHE A 15 -13.03 1.21 -23.13
N MET A 16 -13.14 1.32 -24.46
CA MET A 16 -12.26 2.18 -25.26
C MET A 16 -12.60 3.66 -25.16
N ASN A 17 -13.80 4.00 -24.68
CA ASN A 17 -14.22 5.38 -24.40
C ASN A 17 -14.93 5.42 -23.05
N PRO A 18 -14.19 5.42 -21.92
CA PRO A 18 -14.79 5.50 -20.60
C PRO A 18 -15.55 6.82 -20.46
N LYS A 19 -16.79 6.76 -19.96
CA LYS A 19 -17.56 7.97 -19.66
C LYS A 19 -16.85 8.72 -18.53
N ALA A 20 -16.86 10.05 -18.56
CA ALA A 20 -16.24 10.87 -17.50
C ALA A 20 -16.75 10.51 -16.08
N GLN A 21 -18.01 10.07 -15.98
CA GLN A 21 -18.61 9.58 -14.75
C GLN A 21 -17.95 8.30 -14.21
N GLN A 22 -17.60 7.36 -15.09
CA GLN A 22 -16.93 6.11 -14.69
C GLN A 22 -15.52 6.37 -14.16
N LEU A 23 -14.80 7.31 -14.78
CA LEU A 23 -13.47 7.71 -14.31
C LEU A 23 -13.54 8.42 -12.95
N ARG A 24 -14.54 9.27 -12.73
CA ARG A 24 -14.77 9.91 -11.42
C ARG A 24 -15.10 8.89 -10.34
N TYR A 25 -15.95 7.91 -10.63
CA TYR A 25 -16.24 6.82 -9.70
C TYR A 25 -14.96 6.05 -9.32
N LEU A 26 -14.10 5.76 -10.29
CA LEU A 26 -12.83 5.06 -10.04
C LEU A 26 -11.91 5.83 -9.07
N VAL A 27 -11.85 7.15 -9.22
CA VAL A 27 -11.09 8.03 -8.31
C VAL A 27 -11.75 8.08 -6.93
N LEU A 28 -13.07 8.24 -6.87
CA LEU A 28 -13.82 8.31 -5.61
C LEU A 28 -13.73 7.00 -4.80
N ASP A 29 -13.79 5.86 -5.48
CA ASP A 29 -13.55 4.52 -4.92
C ASP A 29 -12.17 4.46 -4.28
N TYR A 30 -11.12 4.84 -5.01
CA TYR A 30 -9.75 4.86 -4.48
C TYR A 30 -9.60 5.78 -3.26
N LEU A 31 -10.15 7.00 -3.32
CA LEU A 31 -10.08 7.96 -2.22
C LEU A 31 -10.81 7.48 -0.97
N SER A 32 -11.98 6.85 -1.15
CA SER A 32 -12.78 6.30 -0.07
C SER A 32 -12.13 5.05 0.52
N HIS A 33 -11.52 4.22 -0.32
CA HIS A 33 -10.82 3.00 0.08
C HIS A 33 -9.62 3.33 0.99
N ASN A 34 -8.80 4.32 0.62
CA ASN A 34 -7.62 4.77 1.34
C ASN A 34 -7.89 5.82 2.44
N CYS A 35 -9.15 6.02 2.82
CA CYS A 35 -9.55 6.94 3.91
C CYS A 35 -9.15 8.41 3.69
N TYR A 36 -9.01 8.85 2.43
CA TYR A 36 -8.78 10.26 2.08
C TYR A 36 -10.06 11.10 2.18
N THR A 37 -10.72 11.07 3.35
CA THR A 37 -12.07 11.65 3.59
C THR A 37 -12.21 13.09 3.11
N ARG A 38 -11.27 13.98 3.46
CA ARG A 38 -11.33 15.40 3.04
C ARG A 38 -11.29 15.55 1.53
N THR A 39 -10.39 14.83 0.87
CA THR A 39 -10.23 14.84 -0.59
C THR A 39 -11.43 14.20 -1.27
N ALA A 40 -11.93 13.07 -0.75
CA ALA A 40 -13.12 12.39 -1.23
C ALA A 40 -14.36 13.30 -1.14
N LYS A 41 -14.55 13.99 -0.01
CA LYS A 41 -15.63 14.98 0.17
C LYS A 41 -15.52 16.15 -0.81
N ALA A 42 -14.32 16.71 -0.97
CA ALA A 42 -14.10 17.80 -1.92
C ALA A 42 -14.34 17.36 -3.37
N PHE A 43 -13.82 16.18 -3.74
CA PHE A 43 -13.97 15.60 -5.07
C PHE A 43 -15.42 15.22 -5.38
N ALA A 44 -16.16 14.67 -4.40
CA ALA A 44 -17.57 14.36 -4.54
C ALA A 44 -18.39 15.63 -4.81
N ARG A 45 -18.16 16.72 -4.05
CA ARG A 45 -18.83 18.01 -4.26
C ARG A 45 -18.57 18.61 -5.64
N ASP A 46 -17.33 18.50 -6.13
CA ASP A 46 -16.96 18.96 -7.48
C ASP A 46 -17.55 18.09 -8.60
N SER A 47 -17.87 16.84 -8.28
CA SER A 47 -18.44 15.87 -9.23
C SER A 47 -19.97 15.97 -9.36
N ILE A 48 -20.64 16.74 -8.51
CA ILE A 48 -22.09 16.99 -8.61
C ILE A 48 -22.35 17.80 -9.88
N VAL A 49 -23.07 17.21 -10.83
CA VAL A 49 -23.61 17.94 -11.99
C VAL A 49 -24.59 18.97 -11.45
N ARG A 50 -24.19 20.25 -11.46
CA ARG A 50 -25.08 21.38 -11.14
C ARG A 50 -26.12 21.50 -12.24
N HIS A 51 -27.39 21.38 -11.90
CA HIS A 51 -28.47 21.70 -12.81
C HIS A 51 -28.61 23.22 -12.80
N LEU A 52 -28.10 23.85 -13.86
CA LEU A 52 -28.24 25.29 -14.07
C LEU A 52 -29.46 25.51 -14.98
N ASP A 53 -30.31 26.48 -14.65
CA ASP A 53 -31.34 26.92 -15.59
C ASP A 53 -30.74 27.72 -16.76
N ALA A 54 -31.62 28.21 -17.63
CA ALA A 54 -31.23 29.04 -18.77
C ALA A 54 -30.58 30.37 -18.36
N ASP A 55 -30.79 30.81 -17.11
CA ASP A 55 -30.24 32.04 -16.55
C ASP A 55 -28.92 31.78 -15.78
N GLY A 56 -28.55 30.51 -15.57
CA GLY A 56 -27.34 30.10 -14.90
C GLY A 56 -27.48 29.93 -13.38
N ASP A 57 -28.72 29.97 -12.87
CA ASP A 57 -29.02 29.78 -11.46
C ASP A 57 -29.18 28.29 -11.12
N GLU A 58 -28.79 27.92 -9.90
CA GLU A 58 -28.82 26.54 -9.44
C GLU A 58 -30.24 26.09 -9.12
N VAL A 59 -30.77 25.16 -9.92
CA VAL A 59 -32.13 24.66 -9.76
C VAL A 59 -32.12 23.39 -8.90
N PRO A 60 -33.01 23.28 -7.90
CA PRO A 60 -33.18 22.03 -7.17
C PRO A 60 -33.62 20.92 -8.13
N ARG A 61 -32.90 19.78 -8.09
CA ARG A 61 -33.17 18.61 -8.94
C ARG A 61 -34.57 18.06 -8.65
N PRO A 62 -35.33 17.59 -9.66
CA PRO A 62 -36.63 16.95 -9.44
C PRO A 62 -36.51 15.75 -8.49
N GLU A 63 -37.40 15.70 -7.50
CA GLU A 63 -37.48 14.61 -6.52
C GLU A 63 -37.71 13.26 -7.23
N GLY A 64 -36.72 12.36 -7.17
CA GLY A 64 -36.81 11.00 -7.75
C GLY A 64 -35.61 10.56 -8.59
N GLU A 65 -34.74 11.48 -9.03
CA GLU A 65 -33.41 11.11 -9.52
C GLU A 65 -32.48 10.87 -8.33
N GLY A 66 -32.46 9.63 -7.86
CA GLY A 66 -31.64 9.18 -6.73
C GLY A 66 -30.20 9.69 -6.85
N ASP A 67 -29.63 10.03 -5.70
CA ASP A 67 -28.28 10.53 -5.50
C ASP A 67 -27.24 9.45 -5.88
N SER A 68 -27.14 9.09 -7.15
CA SER A 68 -26.48 7.85 -7.58
C SER A 68 -24.95 7.94 -7.62
N PHE A 69 -24.36 9.11 -7.32
CA PHE A 69 -22.93 9.37 -7.50
C PHE A 69 -22.25 10.06 -6.31
N GLY A 70 -23.00 10.38 -5.25
CA GLY A 70 -22.45 10.95 -4.02
C GLY A 70 -22.03 9.88 -3.02
N ILE A 71 -21.00 10.15 -2.21
CA ILE A 71 -20.76 9.34 -1.01
C ILE A 71 -21.90 9.64 -0.05
N THR A 72 -22.62 8.62 0.38
CA THR A 72 -23.69 8.78 1.37
C THR A 72 -23.13 9.24 2.71
N ASP A 73 -23.95 9.92 3.53
CA ASP A 73 -23.51 10.37 4.85
C ASP A 73 -23.06 9.21 5.76
N ASP A 74 -23.65 8.03 5.60
CA ASP A 74 -23.27 6.84 6.36
C ASP A 74 -21.95 6.24 5.88
N GLU A 75 -21.70 6.21 4.57
CA GLU A 75 -20.38 5.85 4.03
C GLU A 75 -19.32 6.85 4.51
N LEU A 76 -19.61 8.15 4.55
CA LEU A 76 -18.67 9.15 5.07
C LEU A 76 -18.31 8.89 6.54
N LYS A 77 -19.29 8.57 7.40
CA LYS A 77 -19.03 8.19 8.80
C LYS A 77 -18.14 6.94 8.88
N GLN A 78 -18.40 5.93 8.05
CA GLN A 78 -17.57 4.72 8.02
C GLN A 78 -16.14 5.02 7.57
N ILE A 79 -15.95 5.87 6.55
CA ILE A 79 -14.60 6.27 6.11
C ILE A 79 -13.90 7.10 7.21
N GLU A 80 -14.61 7.93 7.97
CA GLU A 80 -14.04 8.67 9.11
C GLU A 80 -13.60 7.74 10.24
N LEU A 81 -14.43 6.78 10.65
CA LEU A 81 -14.06 5.80 11.67
C LEU A 81 -12.83 4.97 11.25
N ARG A 82 -12.76 4.55 9.98
CA ARG A 82 -11.57 3.87 9.45
C ARG A 82 -10.34 4.77 9.44
N ARG A 83 -10.50 6.04 9.10
CA ARG A 83 -9.42 7.05 9.15
C ARG A 83 -8.89 7.23 10.57
N ASP A 84 -9.74 7.22 11.58
CA ASP A 84 -9.32 7.38 12.98
C ASP A 84 -8.50 6.18 13.46
N VAL A 85 -8.91 4.96 13.08
CA VAL A 85 -8.12 3.74 13.30
C VAL A 85 -6.77 3.85 12.58
N GLN A 86 -6.77 4.19 11.28
CA GLN A 86 -5.56 4.33 10.47
C GLN A 86 -4.59 5.36 11.08
N THR A 87 -5.10 6.53 11.46
CA THR A 87 -4.31 7.61 12.06
C THR A 87 -3.69 7.17 13.39
N SER A 88 -4.42 6.41 14.19
CA SER A 88 -3.91 5.89 15.47
C SER A 88 -2.74 4.93 15.23
N ILE A 89 -2.86 3.99 14.28
CA ILE A 89 -1.77 3.07 13.88
C ILE A 89 -0.57 3.85 13.33
N LEU A 90 -0.80 4.77 12.38
CA LEU A 90 0.26 5.56 11.75
C LEU A 90 1.03 6.45 12.73
N SER A 91 0.38 6.85 13.83
CA SER A 91 0.99 7.61 14.92
C SER A 91 1.63 6.77 16.03
N GLY A 92 1.61 5.45 15.92
CA GLY A 92 2.17 4.53 16.92
C GLY A 92 1.30 4.31 18.15
N ARG A 93 0.08 4.87 18.21
CA ARG A 93 -0.89 4.63 19.29
C ARG A 93 -1.69 3.37 19.02
N VAL A 94 -1.03 2.23 19.18
CA VAL A 94 -1.60 0.91 18.82
C VAL A 94 -2.75 0.52 19.75
N ASP A 95 -2.64 0.79 21.05
CA ASP A 95 -3.70 0.46 22.01
C ASP A 95 -5.00 1.22 21.70
N ASP A 96 -4.91 2.51 21.36
CA ASP A 96 -6.04 3.32 20.91
C ASP A 96 -6.67 2.73 19.63
N ALA A 97 -5.83 2.30 18.68
CA ALA A 97 -6.30 1.67 17.45
C ALA A 97 -7.03 0.35 17.72
N THR A 98 -6.50 -0.51 18.61
CA THR A 98 -7.15 -1.76 19.01
C THR A 98 -8.48 -1.50 19.72
N ASN A 99 -8.54 -0.51 20.60
CA ASN A 99 -9.78 -0.11 21.27
C ASN A 99 -10.82 0.41 20.28
N ALA A 100 -10.40 1.27 19.33
CA ALA A 100 -11.27 1.77 18.27
C ALA A 100 -11.78 0.63 17.36
N LEU A 101 -10.93 -0.34 17.02
CA LEU A 101 -11.31 -1.55 16.28
C LEU A 101 -12.35 -2.37 17.04
N ASN A 102 -12.13 -2.65 18.33
CA ASN A 102 -13.10 -3.41 19.13
C ASN A 102 -14.44 -2.67 19.29
N THR A 103 -14.41 -1.33 19.30
CA THR A 103 -15.61 -0.50 19.46
C THR A 103 -16.41 -0.37 18.18
N HIS A 104 -15.76 -0.09 17.05
CA HIS A 104 -16.42 0.25 15.80
C HIS A 104 -16.43 -0.91 14.78
N PHE A 105 -15.47 -1.82 14.85
CA PHE A 105 -15.26 -2.92 13.91
C PHE A 105 -14.99 -4.27 14.61
N PRO A 106 -15.83 -4.72 15.56
CA PRO A 106 -15.55 -5.89 16.41
C PRO A 106 -15.33 -7.19 15.62
N ALA A 107 -15.92 -7.31 14.42
CA ALA A 107 -15.77 -8.48 13.54
C ALA A 107 -14.36 -8.64 12.94
N VAL A 108 -13.51 -7.61 13.01
CA VAL A 108 -12.15 -7.64 12.43
C VAL A 108 -11.21 -8.53 13.23
N LEU A 109 -11.27 -8.42 14.56
CA LEU A 109 -10.41 -9.19 15.48
C LEU A 109 -11.12 -10.43 16.06
N SER A 110 -12.43 -10.56 15.87
CA SER A 110 -13.18 -11.74 16.31
C SER A 110 -12.99 -12.92 15.36
N GLU A 111 -12.75 -14.14 15.87
CA GLU A 111 -12.65 -15.37 15.07
C GLU A 111 -13.99 -15.85 14.46
N GLY A 112 -15.04 -15.03 14.50
CA GLY A 112 -16.40 -15.38 14.08
C GLY A 112 -16.69 -15.18 12.59
N HIS A 113 -17.00 -16.29 11.91
CA HIS A 113 -17.73 -16.46 10.64
C HIS A 113 -16.96 -16.46 9.30
N ALA A 114 -17.14 -17.60 8.61
CA ALA A 114 -17.02 -17.96 7.18
C ALA A 114 -15.72 -17.59 6.42
N THR A 115 -14.77 -18.53 6.40
CA THR A 115 -13.74 -18.63 5.37
C THR A 115 -14.30 -19.29 4.10
N PRO A 116 -14.33 -18.61 2.94
CA PRO A 116 -14.18 -19.30 1.67
C PRO A 116 -12.73 -19.81 1.60
N GLU A 117 -12.54 -21.10 1.35
CA GLU A 117 -11.21 -21.72 1.23
C GLU A 117 -10.32 -20.95 0.24
N ARG A 118 -9.09 -20.62 0.66
CA ARG A 118 -8.09 -19.97 -0.21
C ARG A 118 -7.17 -21.05 -0.83
N PRO A 119 -6.86 -20.96 -2.13
CA PRO A 119 -5.77 -21.74 -2.73
C PRO A 119 -4.42 -21.27 -2.17
N LYS A 120 -3.60 -22.22 -1.73
CA LYS A 120 -2.25 -21.99 -1.19
C LYS A 120 -1.32 -21.56 -2.32
N SER A 121 -0.82 -20.32 -2.29
CA SER A 121 0.31 -19.89 -3.12
C SER A 121 1.49 -19.53 -2.22
N SER A 122 2.51 -20.38 -2.24
CA SER A 122 3.84 -20.09 -1.74
C SER A 122 4.48 -19.01 -2.61
N LEU A 123 4.92 -17.90 -2.04
CA LEU A 123 5.79 -16.94 -2.72
C LEU A 123 7.14 -16.86 -2.01
N SER A 124 8.20 -16.88 -2.81
CA SER A 124 9.60 -16.87 -2.42
C SER A 124 10.16 -15.46 -2.31
N SER A 125 10.95 -15.25 -1.25
CA SER A 125 11.96 -14.22 -0.96
C SER A 125 12.21 -13.08 -1.97
N HIS A 126 12.06 -11.83 -1.51
CA HIS A 126 13.14 -10.82 -1.51
C HIS A 126 12.89 -9.66 -0.52
N ASP A 127 13.91 -9.42 0.32
CA ASP A 127 14.35 -8.22 1.05
C ASP A 127 13.42 -7.37 1.96
N ILE A 128 13.50 -7.68 3.27
CA ILE A 128 13.62 -6.78 4.43
C ILE A 128 12.66 -5.56 4.45
N ILE A 129 11.38 -5.78 4.20
CA ILE A 129 10.17 -5.46 5.00
C ILE A 129 9.01 -5.85 4.08
N ASP A 130 8.89 -7.15 3.80
CA ASP A 130 7.64 -7.70 3.32
C ASP A 130 7.04 -8.40 4.55
N SER A 131 5.90 -7.88 5.04
CA SER A 131 5.05 -8.60 5.98
C SER A 131 4.93 -10.03 5.47
N ILE A 132 5.06 -10.97 6.38
CA ILE A 132 5.11 -12.40 6.08
C ILE A 132 3.88 -12.87 5.31
N ILE A 133 2.80 -12.07 5.33
CA ILE A 133 1.61 -12.25 4.52
C ILE A 133 1.09 -10.86 4.10
N PRO A 134 1.58 -10.29 2.97
CA PRO A 134 1.09 -8.99 2.53
C PRO A 134 -0.41 -9.13 2.24
N LEU A 135 -1.25 -8.41 3.00
CA LEU A 135 -2.72 -8.41 2.91
C LEU A 135 -3.43 -9.61 3.57
N SER A 136 -2.91 -10.15 4.67
CA SER A 136 -3.72 -11.05 5.50
C SER A 136 -4.96 -10.33 6.05
N VAL A 137 -6.13 -10.96 5.92
CA VAL A 137 -7.41 -10.49 6.50
C VAL A 137 -7.86 -11.39 7.66
N GLU A 138 -7.00 -12.33 8.08
CA GLU A 138 -7.32 -13.27 9.14
C GLU A 138 -7.16 -12.61 10.51
N PRO A 139 -8.16 -12.74 11.42
CA PRO A 139 -8.13 -12.09 12.72
C PRO A 139 -6.88 -12.38 13.55
N ALA A 140 -6.40 -13.63 13.54
CA ALA A 140 -5.22 -14.04 14.30
C ALA A 140 -3.94 -13.36 13.79
N HIS A 141 -3.78 -13.25 12.46
CA HIS A 141 -2.67 -12.54 11.84
C HIS A 141 -2.72 -11.03 12.12
N LEU A 142 -3.91 -10.41 12.01
CA LEU A 142 -4.09 -8.99 12.32
C LEU A 142 -3.80 -8.67 13.78
N PHE A 143 -4.31 -9.50 14.69
CA PHE A 143 -4.06 -9.36 16.12
C PHE A 143 -2.56 -9.47 16.43
N LEU A 144 -1.88 -10.47 15.88
CA LEU A 144 -0.45 -10.66 16.08
C LEU A 144 0.36 -9.49 15.48
N ASN A 145 0.02 -9.02 14.28
CA ASN A 145 0.69 -7.89 13.64
C ASN A 145 0.53 -6.57 14.42
N LEU A 146 -0.66 -6.30 14.97
CA LEU A 146 -0.90 -5.17 15.87
C LEU A 146 -0.07 -5.30 17.14
N ARG A 147 -0.03 -6.50 17.76
CA ARG A 147 0.75 -6.72 18.99
C ARG A 147 2.26 -6.60 18.75
N ILE A 148 2.74 -7.10 17.60
CA ILE A 148 4.12 -6.91 17.16
C ILE A 148 4.42 -5.42 17.00
N LEU A 149 3.53 -4.66 16.36
CA LEU A 149 3.71 -3.21 16.22
C LEU A 149 3.73 -2.53 17.61
N ALA A 150 2.83 -2.89 18.51
CA ALA A 150 2.81 -2.36 19.88
C ALA A 150 4.13 -2.63 20.62
N PHE A 151 4.70 -3.83 20.46
CA PHE A 151 6.01 -4.16 21.01
C PHE A 151 7.12 -3.32 20.39
N VAL A 152 7.14 -3.17 19.06
CA VAL A 152 8.14 -2.35 18.35
C VAL A 152 8.06 -0.89 18.78
N GLU A 153 6.85 -0.35 18.92
CA GLU A 153 6.62 1.01 19.43
C GLU A 153 7.04 1.15 20.89
N ALA A 154 6.79 0.13 21.74
CA ALA A 154 7.27 0.11 23.11
C ALA A 154 8.80 0.03 23.21
N ALA A 155 9.46 -0.61 22.24
CA ALA A 155 10.92 -0.72 22.19
C ALA A 155 11.61 0.56 21.69
N ARG A 156 10.87 1.55 21.17
CA ARG A 156 11.46 2.81 20.69
C ARG A 156 12.11 3.59 21.82
N THR A 157 13.29 4.12 21.52
CA THR A 157 13.96 5.14 22.35
C THR A 157 13.86 6.53 21.74
N ILE A 158 13.64 6.59 20.42
CA ILE A 158 13.44 7.82 19.66
C ILE A 158 12.00 7.81 19.13
N PRO A 159 11.12 8.70 19.62
CA PRO A 159 9.77 8.82 19.11
C PRO A 159 9.75 9.15 17.61
N LEU A 160 8.93 8.43 16.85
CA LEU A 160 8.67 8.72 15.44
C LEU A 160 7.36 9.48 15.33
N GLU A 161 7.45 10.80 15.11
CA GLU A 161 6.29 11.66 14.94
C GLU A 161 5.59 11.39 13.61
N TYR A 162 4.25 11.34 13.66
CA TYR A 162 3.40 11.27 12.49
C TYR A 162 2.51 12.50 12.45
N THR A 163 2.74 13.37 11.47
CA THR A 163 1.85 14.50 11.19
C THR A 163 0.89 14.11 10.08
N PRO A 164 -0.43 14.03 10.33
CA PRO A 164 -1.43 13.83 9.28
C PRO A 164 -1.56 15.12 8.44
N GLY A 165 -0.60 15.35 7.54
CA GLY A 165 -0.53 16.52 6.67
C GLY A 165 -1.05 16.23 5.25
N PRO A 166 -1.60 17.24 4.55
CA PRO A 166 -1.85 17.13 3.12
C PRO A 166 -0.52 16.92 2.39
N ALA A 167 -0.53 16.07 1.37
CA ALA A 167 0.64 15.66 0.58
C ALA A 167 1.74 16.75 0.46
N ALA A 168 2.96 16.37 0.87
CA ALA A 168 4.22 16.94 0.42
C ALA A 168 4.29 18.48 0.26
N THR A 169 4.55 19.19 1.35
CA THR A 169 5.38 20.41 1.25
C THR A 169 6.15 20.65 2.55
N ALA A 170 7.38 20.16 2.59
CA ALA A 170 8.46 20.82 3.32
C ALA A 170 9.73 20.68 2.48
N PRO A 171 10.54 21.75 2.38
CA PRO A 171 11.72 21.78 1.52
C PRO A 171 12.77 20.81 2.04
N ALA A 172 13.60 20.31 1.13
CA ALA A 172 14.86 19.68 1.46
C ALA A 172 15.64 20.61 2.41
N ALA A 173 15.60 20.31 3.71
CA ALA A 173 16.60 20.79 4.63
C ALA A 173 17.87 20.01 4.28
N GLU A 174 18.84 20.74 3.73
CA GLU A 174 20.17 20.25 3.42
C GLU A 174 20.78 19.64 4.69
N ALA A 175 20.68 18.31 4.82
CA ALA A 175 21.58 17.56 5.64
C ALA A 175 22.92 17.59 4.91
N SER A 176 23.80 18.47 5.35
CA SER A 176 25.17 18.60 4.89
C SER A 176 25.81 17.21 4.85
N ALA A 177 26.06 16.73 3.63
CA ALA A 177 26.85 15.55 3.39
C ALA A 177 28.31 15.91 3.65
N ASP A 178 28.75 15.79 4.89
CA ASP A 178 30.17 15.69 5.17
C ASP A 178 30.41 14.63 6.25
N THR A 179 31.24 13.65 5.86
CA THR A 179 31.89 12.63 6.70
C THR A 179 31.07 11.40 7.08
N ALA A 180 31.35 10.26 6.43
CA ALA A 180 31.55 8.98 7.11
C ALA A 180 32.04 7.88 6.13
N LEU A 181 33.37 7.82 5.94
CA LEU A 181 34.07 6.56 5.65
C LEU A 181 34.69 5.98 6.94
N SER A 182 34.03 6.20 8.08
CA SER A 182 34.47 5.73 9.39
C SER A 182 33.26 5.40 10.24
N ASP A 183 32.96 4.11 10.41
CA ASP A 183 32.57 3.51 11.71
C ASP A 183 31.89 2.16 11.54
N ILE A 184 32.69 1.15 11.19
CA ILE A 184 32.37 -0.26 11.52
C ILE A 184 32.66 -0.52 13.02
N SER A 185 33.22 0.46 13.75
CA SER A 185 33.61 0.34 15.16
C SER A 185 32.48 0.60 16.17
N ASN A 186 31.32 1.15 15.76
CA ASN A 186 30.24 1.55 16.69
C ASN A 186 29.19 0.46 17.00
N GLY A 187 29.26 -0.71 16.36
CA GLY A 187 28.30 -1.79 16.61
C GLY A 187 28.35 -2.35 18.04
N ILE A 188 29.54 -2.36 18.67
CA ILE A 188 29.73 -2.88 20.03
C ILE A 188 29.21 -1.88 21.09
N ALA A 189 29.31 -0.58 20.83
CA ALA A 189 28.89 0.46 21.77
C ALA A 189 27.37 0.58 21.94
N ASN A 190 26.58 0.11 20.96
CA ASN A 190 25.12 0.17 20.98
C ASN A 190 24.47 -1.10 21.57
N ILE A 191 25.24 -2.13 21.91
CA ILE A 191 24.72 -3.32 22.58
C ILE A 191 24.52 -2.99 24.05
N ARG A 192 23.39 -3.41 24.64
CA ARG A 192 23.14 -3.29 26.08
C ARG A 192 24.14 -4.14 26.83
N GLU A 193 24.88 -3.50 27.72
CA GLU A 193 25.63 -4.17 28.77
C GLU A 193 24.72 -4.33 30.00
N PRO A 194 24.91 -5.35 30.83
CA PRO A 194 24.16 -5.52 32.08
C PRO A 194 24.57 -4.42 33.07
N ASP A 195 23.91 -3.26 32.99
CA ASP A 195 24.09 -2.14 33.92
C ASP A 195 23.16 -2.27 35.14
N LEU A 196 23.68 -1.93 36.33
CA LEU A 196 23.04 -2.03 37.66
C LEU A 196 21.96 -0.94 37.92
N ILE A 197 21.34 -0.35 36.89
CA ILE A 197 20.39 0.77 37.04
C ILE A 197 18.94 0.23 37.09
N PRO A 198 18.23 0.34 38.22
CA PRO A 198 16.96 -0.36 38.48
C PRO A 198 15.77 0.06 37.58
N ASP A 199 15.73 1.30 37.08
CA ASP A 199 14.62 1.75 36.20
C ASP A 199 14.70 1.18 34.78
N SER A 200 15.91 0.85 34.31
CA SER A 200 16.13 0.16 33.04
C SER A 200 15.57 -1.27 33.09
N ASP A 201 15.64 -1.91 34.27
CA ASP A 201 15.17 -3.27 34.48
C ASP A 201 13.65 -3.37 34.32
N ALA A 202 12.87 -2.43 34.87
CA ALA A 202 11.41 -2.47 34.79
C ALA A 202 10.86 -2.25 33.36
N HIS A 203 11.53 -1.43 32.55
CA HIS A 203 11.16 -1.28 31.14
C HIS A 203 11.52 -2.53 30.33
N LEU A 204 12.71 -3.08 30.56
CA LEU A 204 13.16 -4.30 29.89
C LEU A 204 12.31 -5.52 30.29
N GLU A 205 11.92 -5.65 31.55
CA GLU A 205 10.98 -6.68 32.03
C GLU A 205 9.63 -6.57 31.31
N ARG A 206 9.09 -5.37 31.12
CA ARG A 206 7.84 -5.17 30.36
C ARG A 206 8.00 -5.61 28.90
N LEU A 207 9.11 -5.24 28.26
CA LEU A 207 9.40 -5.68 26.89
C LEU A 207 9.59 -7.20 26.80
N PHE A 208 10.23 -7.82 27.79
CA PHE A 208 10.40 -9.25 27.86
C PHE A 208 9.05 -9.96 28.01
N HIS A 209 8.18 -9.48 28.91
CA HIS A 209 6.82 -9.99 29.05
C HIS A 209 6.03 -9.87 27.73
N HIS A 210 6.09 -8.73 27.05
CA HIS A 210 5.46 -8.58 25.73
C HIS A 210 6.02 -9.59 24.71
N ALA A 211 7.35 -9.80 24.68
CA ALA A 211 7.96 -10.76 23.76
C ALA A 211 7.50 -12.21 24.04
N CYS A 212 7.35 -12.60 25.31
CA CYS A 212 6.78 -13.89 25.69
C CYS A 212 5.31 -14.02 25.23
N GLU A 213 4.48 -13.00 25.49
CA GLU A 213 3.08 -12.99 25.06
C GLU A 213 2.95 -13.10 23.54
N LEU A 214 3.83 -12.44 22.77
CA LEU A 214 3.87 -12.54 21.32
C LEU A 214 4.20 -13.96 20.85
N TYR A 215 5.17 -14.60 21.51
CA TYR A 215 5.50 -15.99 21.22
C TYR A 215 4.32 -16.91 21.47
N ASP A 216 3.64 -16.77 22.62
CA ASP A 216 2.44 -17.54 22.94
C ASP A 216 1.33 -17.32 21.91
N CYS A 217 1.08 -16.07 21.50
CA CYS A 217 0.12 -15.75 20.43
C CYS A 217 0.49 -16.43 19.11
N SER A 218 1.77 -16.47 18.76
CA SER A 218 2.21 -17.14 17.53
C SER A 218 1.99 -18.65 17.56
N GLN A 219 2.03 -19.30 18.73
CA GLN A 219 1.71 -20.73 18.86
C GLN A 219 0.23 -21.05 18.64
N LEU A 220 -0.65 -20.06 18.83
CA LEU A 220 -2.10 -20.22 18.62
C LEU A 220 -2.50 -20.21 17.14
N LEU A 221 -1.58 -19.83 16.23
CA LEU A 221 -1.83 -19.85 14.79
C LEU A 221 -2.06 -21.28 14.30
N LYS A 222 -3.09 -21.47 13.47
CA LYS A 222 -3.51 -22.79 12.98
C LYS A 222 -2.56 -23.36 11.93
N ASP A 223 -2.04 -22.53 11.03
CA ASP A 223 -1.14 -22.97 9.97
C ASP A 223 0.32 -23.10 10.48
N PRO A 224 0.95 -24.29 10.37
CA PRO A 224 2.35 -24.46 10.73
C PRO A 224 3.32 -23.62 9.88
N ALA A 225 3.00 -23.28 8.64
CA ALA A 225 3.84 -22.43 7.80
C ALA A 225 3.85 -20.99 8.32
N ASP A 226 2.67 -20.45 8.66
CA ASP A 226 2.53 -19.11 9.23
C ASP A 226 3.25 -19.04 10.58
N ARG A 227 3.09 -20.06 11.43
CA ARG A 227 3.85 -20.18 12.69
C ARG A 227 5.36 -20.10 12.49
N ALA A 228 5.89 -20.88 11.55
CA ALA A 228 7.32 -20.91 11.29
C ALA A 228 7.84 -19.54 10.81
N ALA A 229 7.06 -18.86 9.98
CA ALA A 229 7.43 -17.56 9.48
C ALA A 229 7.36 -16.49 10.58
N TYR A 230 6.27 -16.43 11.36
CA TYR A 230 6.16 -15.52 12.51
C TYR A 230 7.25 -15.75 13.56
N HIS A 231 7.66 -16.99 13.84
CA HIS A 231 8.79 -17.23 14.75
C HIS A 231 10.10 -16.60 14.26
N LYS A 232 10.36 -16.63 12.93
CA LYS A 232 11.54 -15.98 12.36
C LYS A 232 11.47 -14.45 12.53
N GLU A 233 10.29 -13.87 12.36
CA GLU A 233 10.06 -12.45 12.60
C GLU A 233 10.26 -12.09 14.06
N LEU A 234 9.62 -12.85 14.96
CA LEU A 234 9.69 -12.63 16.41
C LEU A 234 11.13 -12.76 16.92
N GLY A 235 11.93 -13.68 16.38
CA GLY A 235 13.36 -13.74 16.69
C GLY A 235 14.12 -12.48 16.26
N SER A 236 13.77 -11.92 15.10
CA SER A 236 14.37 -10.67 14.60
C SER A 236 13.95 -9.46 15.45
N ILE A 237 12.67 -9.36 15.78
CA ILE A 237 12.08 -8.25 16.53
C ILE A 237 12.49 -8.29 18.01
N SER A 238 12.57 -9.48 18.62
CA SER A 238 13.06 -9.65 20.00
C SER A 238 14.53 -9.24 20.14
N SER A 239 15.31 -9.24 19.05
CA SER A 239 16.69 -8.76 19.11
C SER A 239 16.78 -7.26 19.40
N LEU A 240 15.70 -6.48 19.22
CA LEU A 240 15.64 -5.06 19.60
C LEU A 240 15.95 -4.85 21.10
N LEU A 241 15.62 -5.81 21.97
CA LEU A 241 15.93 -5.75 23.41
C LEU A 241 17.44 -5.69 23.68
N ALA A 242 18.26 -6.21 22.77
CA ALA A 242 19.71 -6.26 22.94
C ALA A 242 20.39 -4.90 22.71
N TYR A 243 19.68 -3.90 22.18
CA TYR A 243 20.27 -2.61 21.80
C TYR A 243 19.87 -1.49 22.76
N LYS A 244 20.82 -0.59 23.05
CA LYS A 244 20.58 0.64 23.82
C LYS A 244 19.73 1.62 23.02
N VAL A 245 20.02 1.77 21.72
CA VAL A 245 19.27 2.57 20.75
C VAL A 245 18.84 1.65 19.60
N PRO A 246 17.63 1.07 19.65
CA PRO A 246 17.14 0.11 18.65
C PRO A 246 17.05 0.68 17.22
N GLU A 247 16.90 2.00 17.08
CA GLU A 247 16.83 2.72 15.79
C GLU A 247 18.17 2.73 15.03
N LYS A 248 19.29 2.45 15.71
CA LYS A 248 20.61 2.29 15.09
C LYS A 248 21.03 0.83 14.93
N SER A 249 20.11 -0.10 15.23
CA SER A 249 20.37 -1.53 15.10
C SER A 249 20.21 -2.00 13.65
N PRO A 250 20.71 -3.20 13.31
CA PRO A 250 20.38 -3.85 12.04
C PRO A 250 18.88 -4.05 11.81
N MET A 251 18.07 -4.03 12.89
CA MET A 251 16.62 -4.19 12.86
C MET A 251 15.86 -2.85 12.80
N ALA A 252 16.55 -1.72 12.58
CA ALA A 252 15.95 -0.40 12.47
C ALA A 252 14.83 -0.30 11.42
N SER A 253 14.84 -1.18 10.42
CA SER A 253 13.79 -1.30 9.41
C SER A 253 12.40 -1.56 10.02
N TYR A 254 12.30 -2.36 11.09
CA TYR A 254 11.03 -2.59 11.81
C TYR A 254 10.50 -1.32 12.49
N LEU A 255 11.38 -0.39 12.84
CA LEU A 255 11.06 0.88 13.49
C LEU A 255 10.76 2.00 12.46
N SER A 256 10.64 1.68 11.17
CA SER A 256 10.32 2.67 10.13
C SER A 256 8.83 3.00 10.06
N GLN A 257 8.49 4.13 9.42
CA GLN A 257 7.09 4.49 9.12
C GLN A 257 6.42 3.46 8.20
N SER A 258 7.20 2.84 7.29
CA SER A 258 6.72 1.80 6.35
C SER A 258 6.03 0.64 7.08
N ARG A 259 6.56 0.23 8.25
CA ARG A 259 5.94 -0.83 9.04
C ARG A 259 4.56 -0.41 9.61
N ARG A 260 4.41 0.85 10.03
CA ARG A 260 3.12 1.37 10.50
C ARG A 260 2.11 1.44 9.35
N GLU A 261 2.55 1.89 8.18
CA GLU A 261 1.74 1.96 6.96
C GLU A 261 1.22 0.58 6.55
N GLN A 262 2.09 -0.42 6.54
CA GLN A 262 1.72 -1.80 6.20
C GLN A 262 0.65 -2.38 7.14
N VAL A 263 0.81 -2.22 8.46
CA VAL A 263 -0.18 -2.69 9.43
C VAL A 263 -1.50 -1.92 9.28
N ALA A 264 -1.44 -0.62 9.00
CA ALA A 264 -2.62 0.20 8.75
C ALA A 264 -3.39 -0.26 7.49
N ASP A 265 -2.67 -0.61 6.42
CA ASP A 265 -3.24 -1.11 5.17
C ASP A 265 -3.86 -2.50 5.35
N GLU A 266 -3.21 -3.41 6.08
CA GLU A 266 -3.76 -4.72 6.44
C GLU A 266 -5.05 -4.59 7.24
N VAL A 267 -5.06 -3.74 8.27
CA VAL A 267 -6.24 -3.47 9.10
C VAL A 267 -7.36 -2.86 8.27
N ASN A 268 -7.07 -1.85 7.43
CA ASN A 268 -8.07 -1.24 6.56
C ASN A 268 -8.67 -2.26 5.57
N SER A 269 -7.83 -3.10 4.97
CA SER A 269 -8.23 -4.19 4.08
C SER A 269 -9.14 -5.19 4.79
N ALA A 270 -8.83 -5.53 6.05
CA ALA A 270 -9.63 -6.43 6.85
C ALA A 270 -10.99 -5.83 7.27
N ILE A 271 -11.03 -4.55 7.61
CA ILE A 271 -12.29 -3.84 7.88
C ILE A 271 -13.20 -3.92 6.64
N LEU A 272 -12.66 -3.60 5.46
CA LEU A 272 -13.41 -3.68 4.21
C LEU A 272 -13.87 -5.11 3.91
N TYR A 273 -13.00 -6.10 4.08
CA TYR A 273 -13.32 -7.50 3.90
C TYR A 273 -14.50 -7.95 4.78
N ARG A 274 -14.47 -7.60 6.06
CA ARG A 274 -15.54 -7.94 7.03
C ARG A 274 -16.84 -7.19 6.77
N ALA A 275 -16.77 -6.01 6.18
CA ALA A 275 -17.93 -5.28 5.70
C ALA A 275 -18.52 -5.84 4.38
N GLY A 276 -17.93 -6.89 3.80
CA GLY A 276 -18.34 -7.45 2.51
C GLY A 276 -17.92 -6.61 1.30
N LEU A 277 -16.99 -5.66 1.51
CA LEU A 277 -16.43 -4.80 0.47
C LEU A 277 -15.10 -5.37 -0.05
N SER A 278 -14.66 -4.87 -1.21
CA SER A 278 -13.37 -5.27 -1.78
C SER A 278 -12.21 -4.77 -0.90
N PRO A 279 -11.26 -5.65 -0.50
CA PRO A 279 -10.07 -5.24 0.24
C PRO A 279 -9.11 -4.36 -0.58
N ILE A 280 -9.27 -4.33 -1.91
CA ILE A 280 -8.44 -3.56 -2.85
C ILE A 280 -9.36 -2.68 -3.71
N SER A 281 -8.98 -1.42 -3.93
CA SER A 281 -9.73 -0.50 -4.80
C SER A 281 -9.69 -0.93 -6.27
N TYR A 282 -10.68 -0.55 -7.07
CA TYR A 282 -10.69 -0.87 -8.50
C TYR A 282 -9.48 -0.27 -9.24
N LEU A 283 -9.08 0.95 -8.87
CA LEU A 283 -7.95 1.63 -9.51
C LEU A 283 -6.65 0.86 -9.26
N GLU A 284 -6.41 0.45 -8.02
CA GLU A 284 -5.24 -0.34 -7.66
C GLU A 284 -5.26 -1.71 -8.34
N LEU A 285 -6.42 -2.37 -8.37
CA LEU A 285 -6.59 -3.64 -9.06
C LEU A 285 -6.24 -3.52 -10.55
N TYR A 286 -6.67 -2.44 -11.22
CA TYR A 286 -6.31 -2.20 -12.61
C TYR A 286 -4.82 -1.96 -12.80
N VAL A 287 -4.17 -1.19 -11.93
CA VAL A 287 -2.71 -0.98 -11.99
C VAL A 287 -1.97 -2.31 -11.81
N ARG A 288 -2.37 -3.13 -10.83
CA ARG A 288 -1.81 -4.48 -10.61
C ARG A 288 -2.01 -5.38 -11.83
N TYR A 289 -3.23 -5.40 -12.39
CA TYR A 289 -3.54 -6.19 -13.58
C TYR A 289 -2.72 -5.75 -14.79
N THR A 290 -2.59 -4.44 -15.02
CA THR A 290 -1.73 -3.89 -16.08
C THR A 290 -0.28 -4.29 -15.87
N GLY A 291 0.25 -4.20 -14.65
CA GLY A 291 1.61 -4.63 -14.33
C GLY A 291 1.88 -6.10 -14.69
N VAL A 292 1.02 -7.01 -14.24
CA VAL A 292 1.14 -8.45 -14.52
C VAL A 292 0.98 -8.74 -16.01
N LEU A 293 0.03 -8.10 -16.69
CA LEU A 293 -0.18 -8.30 -18.12
C LEU A 293 1.05 -7.88 -18.92
N TRP A 294 1.64 -6.73 -18.60
CA TRP A 294 2.86 -6.25 -19.25
C TRP A 294 4.06 -7.14 -18.97
N GLN A 295 4.22 -7.62 -17.74
CA GLN A 295 5.24 -8.60 -17.40
C GLN A 295 5.08 -9.88 -18.23
N TYR A 296 3.87 -10.43 -18.32
CA TYR A 296 3.61 -11.63 -19.09
C TYR A 296 3.88 -11.44 -20.60
N LEU A 297 3.51 -10.28 -21.16
CA LEU A 297 3.82 -9.94 -22.56
C LEU A 297 5.32 -9.80 -22.81
N ASN A 298 6.07 -9.26 -21.84
CA ASN A 298 7.52 -9.17 -21.89
C ASN A 298 8.17 -10.57 -21.85
N ASP A 299 7.74 -11.42 -20.93
CA ASP A 299 8.22 -12.80 -20.78
C ASP A 299 8.00 -13.62 -22.06
N LEU A 300 6.83 -13.44 -22.69
CA LEU A 300 6.49 -14.06 -23.99
C LEU A 300 7.17 -13.39 -25.19
N ARG A 301 7.98 -12.35 -24.99
CA ARG A 301 8.67 -11.59 -26.05
C ARG A 301 7.73 -11.08 -27.14
N VAL A 302 6.52 -10.64 -26.76
CA VAL A 302 5.53 -10.11 -27.71
C VAL A 302 6.06 -8.81 -28.33
N LYS A 303 6.02 -8.72 -29.66
CA LYS A 303 6.39 -7.51 -30.42
C LYS A 303 5.32 -6.44 -30.25
N MET A 304 5.73 -5.18 -30.04
CA MET A 304 4.79 -4.07 -29.94
C MET A 304 4.00 -3.88 -31.25
N PRO A 305 2.69 -3.59 -31.18
CA PRO A 305 1.92 -3.24 -32.37
C PRO A 305 2.48 -1.99 -33.06
N PRO A 306 2.44 -1.91 -34.41
CA PRO A 306 2.81 -0.70 -35.13
C PRO A 306 2.00 0.51 -34.63
N ALA A 307 2.62 1.69 -34.55
CA ALA A 307 1.96 2.90 -34.04
C ALA A 307 0.65 3.26 -34.79
N ALA A 308 0.57 2.91 -36.08
CA ALA A 308 -0.62 3.10 -36.91
C ALA A 308 -1.81 2.18 -36.55
N SER A 309 -1.57 1.09 -35.81
CA SER A 309 -2.59 0.15 -35.34
C SER A 309 -3.07 0.43 -33.91
N MET A 310 -2.47 1.43 -33.24
CA MET A 310 -2.83 1.77 -31.87
C MET A 310 -4.15 2.57 -31.84
N PRO A 311 -5.06 2.28 -30.90
CA PRO A 311 -6.26 3.09 -30.70
C PRO A 311 -5.89 4.56 -30.39
N PRO A 312 -6.72 5.52 -30.83
CA PRO A 312 -6.50 6.93 -30.51
C PRO A 312 -6.48 7.15 -29.00
N GLY A 313 -5.49 7.90 -28.51
CA GLY A 313 -5.33 8.21 -27.08
C GLY A 313 -4.46 7.23 -26.28
N VAL A 314 -4.10 6.07 -26.85
CA VAL A 314 -3.20 5.12 -26.18
C VAL A 314 -1.74 5.48 -26.51
N ARG A 315 -0.98 5.92 -25.50
CA ARG A 315 0.47 6.07 -25.57
C ARG A 315 1.10 5.00 -24.70
N LEU A 316 1.96 4.18 -25.29
CA LEU A 316 2.74 3.20 -24.53
C LEU A 316 3.82 3.97 -23.74
N PRO A 317 4.12 3.60 -22.48
CA PRO A 317 5.30 4.09 -21.76
C PRO A 317 6.56 3.64 -22.51
N VAL A 318 6.98 4.43 -23.51
CA VAL A 318 8.21 4.22 -24.25
C VAL A 318 9.36 4.54 -23.30
N ARG A 319 10.26 3.57 -23.09
CA ARG A 319 11.58 3.89 -22.54
C ARG A 319 12.20 4.91 -23.49
N ARG A 320 12.43 6.14 -23.03
CA ARG A 320 13.40 7.00 -23.72
C ARG A 320 14.69 6.16 -23.83
N PRO A 321 15.29 6.04 -25.03
CA PRO A 321 16.64 5.52 -25.11
C PRO A 321 17.46 6.35 -24.13
N ILE A 322 18.16 5.69 -23.21
CA ILE A 322 19.23 6.32 -22.46
C ILE A 322 20.13 6.90 -23.55
N THR A 323 20.13 8.22 -23.70
CA THR A 323 21.13 8.90 -24.49
C THR A 323 22.44 8.67 -23.74
N ALA A 324 23.11 7.58 -24.10
CA ALA A 324 24.53 7.42 -23.81
C ALA A 324 25.19 8.71 -24.34
N ASN A 325 25.73 9.48 -23.40
CA ASN A 325 26.58 10.64 -23.56
C ASN A 325 26.80 11.09 -25.01
N ALA A 326 26.15 12.20 -25.38
CA ALA A 326 26.45 12.92 -26.61
C ALA A 326 27.88 13.48 -26.56
N SER A 327 28.85 12.72 -27.09
CA SER A 327 30.15 13.25 -27.48
C SER A 327 30.85 12.41 -28.54
N VAL A 328 30.23 12.15 -29.71
CA VAL A 328 30.98 11.77 -30.93
C VAL A 328 30.22 12.25 -32.19
N PRO A 329 30.87 12.94 -33.15
CA PRO A 329 30.23 13.43 -34.39
C PRO A 329 30.03 12.31 -35.44
N PRO A 330 29.20 12.54 -36.48
CA PRO A 330 28.64 11.46 -37.29
C PRO A 330 29.57 11.06 -38.43
N THR A 331 29.72 9.76 -38.65
CA THR A 331 30.31 9.24 -39.90
C THR A 331 29.36 8.23 -40.55
N LYS A 332 28.88 8.64 -41.74
CA LYS A 332 28.32 7.92 -42.89
C LYS A 332 27.70 6.51 -42.71
N ALA A 333 26.39 6.48 -42.97
CA ALA A 333 25.61 5.52 -43.78
C ALA A 333 26.08 4.07 -43.85
N GLN A 334 25.33 3.18 -43.18
CA GLN A 334 25.05 1.83 -43.66
C GLN A 334 23.57 1.50 -43.42
N THR A 335 22.93 1.11 -44.52
CA THR A 335 21.63 0.43 -44.64
C THR A 335 21.63 -0.93 -43.93
N THR A 336 20.44 -1.47 -43.63
CA THR A 336 20.09 -2.74 -42.93
C THR A 336 20.13 -2.60 -41.39
N ASP A 337 19.05 -2.74 -40.61
CA ASP A 337 17.97 -3.73 -40.65
C ASP A 337 16.61 -3.18 -40.20
N LYS A 338 15.57 -3.70 -40.85
CA LYS A 338 14.16 -3.35 -40.68
C LYS A 338 13.48 -4.39 -39.78
N ASP A 339 14.01 -4.64 -38.58
CA ASP A 339 13.35 -5.52 -37.59
C ASP A 339 13.68 -5.15 -36.13
N ASN A 340 13.75 -3.84 -35.82
CA ASN A 340 13.70 -3.38 -34.43
C ASN A 340 12.24 -3.38 -33.92
N SER A 341 11.62 -4.55 -33.96
CA SER A 341 10.35 -4.78 -33.28
C SER A 341 10.63 -4.78 -31.77
N GLU A 342 10.60 -3.61 -31.15
CA GLU A 342 10.84 -3.46 -29.72
C GLU A 342 9.86 -4.37 -28.96
N VAL A 343 10.42 -5.25 -28.12
CA VAL A 343 9.63 -6.13 -27.25
C VAL A 343 8.90 -5.25 -26.25
N VAL A 344 7.65 -5.59 -25.90
CA VAL A 344 6.89 -4.88 -24.87
C VAL A 344 7.74 -4.75 -23.59
N PRO A 345 8.05 -3.54 -23.09
CA PRO A 345 8.91 -3.39 -21.92
C PRO A 345 8.17 -3.78 -20.63
N LEU A 346 8.85 -3.80 -19.49
CA LEU A 346 8.18 -3.94 -18.21
C LEU A 346 7.37 -2.67 -17.89
N PHE A 347 6.17 -2.85 -17.31
CA PHE A 347 5.37 -1.71 -16.87
C PHE A 347 6.04 -1.04 -15.68
N ASP A 348 6.36 0.24 -15.84
CA ASP A 348 6.86 1.10 -14.77
C ASP A 348 5.82 2.19 -14.50
N LEU A 349 5.17 2.10 -13.34
CA LEU A 349 4.16 3.06 -12.91
C LEU A 349 4.74 4.48 -12.80
N LYS A 350 5.99 4.63 -12.35
CA LYS A 350 6.61 5.96 -12.18
C LYS A 350 6.84 6.61 -13.55
N SER A 351 7.37 5.84 -14.50
CA SER A 351 7.54 6.28 -15.88
C SER A 351 6.19 6.68 -16.50
N PHE A 352 5.17 5.83 -16.33
CA PHE A 352 3.81 6.09 -16.84
C PHE A 352 3.18 7.37 -16.29
N LEU A 353 3.36 7.66 -15.00
CA LEU A 353 2.83 8.90 -14.40
C LEU A 353 3.62 10.15 -14.83
N SER A 354 4.85 9.99 -15.31
CA SER A 354 5.72 11.09 -15.75
C SER A 354 5.68 11.39 -17.26
N SER A 355 5.02 10.52 -18.04
CA SER A 355 4.89 10.60 -19.50
C SER A 355 3.64 11.34 -19.94
#